data_AF-A0A2V9K3G3-F1
#
_entry.id   AF-A0A2V9K3G3-F1
#
_cell.length_a   1.000
_cell.length_b   1.000
_cell.length_c   1.000
_cell.angle_alpha   90.00
_cell.angle_beta   90.00
_cell.angle_gamma   90.00
#
_symmetry.space_group_name_H-M   'P 1'
#
loop_
_entity.id
_entity.type
_entity.pdbx_description
1 polymer ?
#
loop_
_entity_poly.entity_id
_entity_poly.type
_entity_poly.pdbx_seq_one_letter_code
_entity_poly.pdbx_strand_id
1 'polypeptide(L)'
;MLTRARRLLLDAGEDPNRYNPVGAHSHTTPLHQAAGAGHYAVVRLLVERGARLDLKDILWQATPADWARHAGRTAIEAYLRARDTGSKRQG
;
A
#
# COMPACT_ATOMS: atom_id res chain seq x y z
N MET A 1 -4.91 -18.84 -19.91
CA MET A 1 -4.82 -17.35 -19.92
C MET A 1 -4.69 -16.85 -18.49
N LEU A 2 -3.47 -16.84 -17.93
CA LEU A 2 -3.18 -16.33 -16.59
C LEU A 2 -2.96 -14.81 -16.68
N THR A 3 -4.06 -14.07 -16.65
CA THR A 3 -4.06 -12.61 -16.77
C THR A 3 -3.33 -12.01 -15.57
N ARG A 4 -2.21 -11.33 -15.85
CA ARG A 4 -1.31 -10.43 -15.08
C ARG A 4 -1.65 -9.97 -13.63
N ALA A 5 -2.88 -10.11 -13.14
CA ALA A 5 -3.32 -9.70 -11.80
C ALA A 5 -2.85 -10.63 -10.66
N ARG A 6 -2.32 -11.82 -10.95
CA ARG A 6 -1.80 -12.76 -9.93
C ARG A 6 -0.33 -12.50 -9.52
N ARG A 7 0.30 -11.44 -10.04
CA ARG A 7 1.77 -11.26 -10.02
C ARG A 7 2.32 -10.24 -9.01
N LEU A 8 1.52 -9.80 -8.04
CA LEU A 8 2.00 -8.93 -6.94
C LEU A 8 2.48 -9.72 -5.72
N LEU A 9 2.55 -11.04 -5.81
CA LEU A 9 3.11 -11.90 -4.78
C LEU A 9 4.16 -12.81 -5.42
N LEU A 10 5.31 -12.87 -4.75
CA LEU A 10 6.39 -13.84 -4.92
C LEU A 10 7.50 -13.40 -5.89
N ASP A 11 8.38 -12.52 -5.43
CA ASP A 11 9.82 -12.79 -5.55
C ASP A 11 10.63 -12.09 -4.44
N ALA A 12 11.60 -12.81 -3.91
CA ALA A 12 12.48 -12.39 -2.83
C ALA A 12 13.43 -11.30 -3.32
N GLY A 13 13.04 -10.02 -3.19
CA GLY A 13 13.90 -8.89 -3.51
C GLY A 13 13.20 -7.63 -4.02
N GLU A 14 11.88 -7.67 -4.26
CA GLU A 14 11.16 -6.45 -4.65
C GLU A 14 10.97 -5.51 -3.45
N ASP A 15 11.42 -4.26 -3.60
CA ASP A 15 11.24 -3.19 -2.62
C ASP A 15 9.75 -2.82 -2.52
N PRO A 16 9.07 -3.04 -1.36
CA PRO A 16 7.65 -2.74 -1.21
C PRO A 16 7.32 -1.23 -1.28
N ASN A 17 8.34 -0.38 -1.29
CA ASN A 17 8.22 1.08 -1.40
C ASN A 17 8.37 1.58 -2.83
N ARG A 18 8.78 0.72 -3.77
CA ARG A 18 8.92 1.11 -5.16
C ARG A 18 7.54 1.48 -5.71
N TYR A 19 7.49 2.57 -6.46
CA TYR A 19 6.32 2.89 -7.25
C TYR A 19 6.08 1.81 -8.30
N ASN A 20 4.81 1.56 -8.58
CA ASN A 20 4.39 0.58 -9.56
C ASN A 20 5.01 0.91 -10.93
N PRO A 21 5.28 -0.11 -11.76
CA PRO A 21 5.82 0.10 -13.10
C PRO A 21 4.93 1.02 -13.96
N VAL A 22 5.56 1.62 -14.97
CA VAL A 22 4.89 2.50 -15.96
C VAL A 22 3.59 1.85 -16.48
N GLY A 23 2.48 2.58 -16.36
CA GLY A 23 1.16 2.09 -16.70
C GLY A 23 0.06 2.75 -15.85
N ALA A 24 -1.12 2.14 -15.79
CA ALA A 24 -2.33 2.73 -15.19
C ALA A 24 -2.23 3.09 -13.69
N HIS A 25 -1.15 2.73 -13.00
CA HIS A 25 -1.00 2.96 -11.55
C HIS A 25 0.43 3.37 -11.15
N SER A 26 1.25 3.83 -12.09
CA SER A 26 2.67 4.15 -11.83
C SER A 26 2.90 5.28 -10.82
N HIS A 27 1.85 6.03 -10.50
CA HIS A 27 1.86 7.07 -9.47
C HIS A 27 1.70 6.53 -8.05
N THR A 28 1.54 5.21 -7.86
CA THR A 28 1.32 4.59 -6.54
C THR A 28 2.35 3.53 -6.21
N THR A 29 2.49 3.22 -4.92
CA THR A 29 3.14 1.98 -4.44
C THR A 29 2.16 0.81 -4.39
N PRO A 30 2.64 -0.46 -4.28
CA PRO A 30 1.78 -1.62 -4.05
C PRO A 30 0.81 -1.46 -2.87
N LEU A 31 1.23 -0.74 -1.81
CA LEU A 31 0.41 -0.55 -0.62
C LEU A 31 -0.82 0.33 -0.88
N HIS A 32 -0.71 1.36 -1.72
CA HIS A 32 -1.87 2.17 -2.12
C HIS A 32 -2.92 1.34 -2.85
N GLN A 33 -2.48 0.49 -3.80
CA GLN A 33 -3.37 -0.37 -4.57
C GLN A 33 -4.08 -1.39 -3.68
N ALA A 34 -3.32 -2.08 -2.80
CA ALA A 34 -3.91 -3.02 -1.86
C ALA A 34 -4.91 -2.34 -0.90
N ALA A 35 -4.60 -1.12 -0.47
CA ALA A 35 -5.44 -0.35 0.44
C ALA A 35 -6.75 0.11 -0.21
N GLY A 36 -6.69 0.69 -1.41
CA GLY A 36 -7.88 1.11 -2.17
C GLY A 36 -8.75 -0.08 -2.60
N ALA A 37 -8.12 -1.20 -3.00
CA ALA A 37 -8.82 -2.42 -3.43
C ALA A 37 -9.45 -3.22 -2.27
N GLY A 38 -9.17 -2.88 -1.01
CA GLY A 38 -9.73 -3.61 0.13
C GLY A 38 -9.02 -4.94 0.45
N HIS A 39 -7.80 -5.16 -0.06
CA HIS A 39 -7.08 -6.43 0.10
C HIS A 39 -6.32 -6.48 1.43
N TYR A 40 -7.06 -6.62 2.54
CA TYR A 40 -6.52 -6.55 3.91
C TYR A 40 -5.32 -7.49 4.14
N ALA A 41 -5.39 -8.73 3.65
CA ALA A 41 -4.28 -9.69 3.77
C ALA A 41 -3.00 -9.23 3.04
N VAL A 42 -3.14 -8.62 1.87
CA VAL A 42 -2.02 -8.07 1.09
C VAL A 42 -1.45 -6.82 1.77
N VAL A 43 -2.32 -5.96 2.31
CA VAL A 43 -1.90 -4.80 3.13
C VAL A 43 -1.03 -5.27 4.29
N ARG A 44 -1.51 -6.23 5.08
CA ARG A 44 -0.75 -6.77 6.22
C ARG A 44 0.62 -7.29 5.81
N LEU A 45 0.67 -8.08 4.74
CA LEU A 45 1.91 -8.66 4.24
C LEU A 45 2.91 -7.59 3.79
N LEU A 46 2.45 -6.55 3.07
CA LEU A 46 3.31 -5.44 2.65
C LEU A 46 3.86 -4.66 3.85
N VAL A 47 3.02 -4.38 4.86
CA VAL A 47 3.46 -3.74 6.11
C VAL A 47 4.49 -4.60 6.85
N GLU A 48 4.27 -5.91 6.95
CA GLU A 48 5.21 -6.86 7.57
C GLU A 48 6.55 -6.94 6.81
N ARG A 49 6.57 -6.61 5.51
CA ARG A 49 7.81 -6.48 4.70
C ARG A 49 8.45 -5.10 4.74
N GLY A 50 7.97 -4.17 5.57
CA GLY A 50 8.57 -2.84 5.68
C GLY A 50 8.08 -1.83 4.64
N ALA A 51 6.87 -2.03 4.09
CA ALA A 51 6.22 -0.97 3.33
C ALA A 51 6.02 0.27 4.20
N ARG A 52 6.48 1.42 3.69
CA ARG A 52 6.27 2.73 4.26
C ARG A 52 4.81 3.13 4.12
N LEU A 53 4.25 3.60 5.23
CA LEU A 53 2.84 3.97 5.35
C LEU A 53 2.60 5.46 5.04
N ASP A 54 3.69 6.23 4.95
CA ASP A 54 3.70 7.68 4.80
C ASP A 54 4.00 8.14 3.37
N LEU A 55 4.34 7.21 2.47
CA LEU A 55 4.57 7.54 1.06
C LEU A 55 3.27 8.06 0.45
N LYS A 56 3.37 9.18 -0.25
CA LYS A 56 2.26 9.82 -0.94
C LYS A 56 2.30 9.46 -2.40
N ASP A 57 1.17 9.09 -3.00
CA ASP A 57 1.10 8.93 -4.43
C ASP A 57 1.40 10.25 -5.18
N ILE A 58 1.83 10.16 -6.44
CA ILE A 58 2.32 11.30 -7.22
C ILE A 58 1.19 12.22 -7.69
N LEU A 59 -0.02 11.69 -7.92
CA LEU A 59 -1.11 12.46 -8.54
C LEU A 59 -1.93 13.25 -7.53
N TRP A 60 -2.19 12.66 -6.37
CA TRP A 60 -3.10 13.21 -5.37
C TRP A 60 -2.42 13.53 -4.05
N GLN A 61 -1.11 13.25 -3.93
CA GLN A 61 -0.36 13.44 -2.69
C GLN A 61 -0.99 12.69 -1.50
N ALA A 62 -1.70 11.58 -1.79
CA ALA A 62 -2.48 10.84 -0.82
C ALA A 62 -1.71 9.60 -0.34
N THR A 63 -1.83 9.28 0.94
CA THR A 63 -1.19 8.09 1.54
C THR A 63 -2.01 6.83 1.25
N PRO A 64 -1.48 5.62 1.50
CA PRO A 64 -2.28 4.39 1.41
C PRO A 64 -3.51 4.41 2.33
N ALA A 65 -3.43 5.06 3.50
CA ALA A 65 -4.58 5.24 4.39
C ALA A 65 -5.65 6.16 3.78
N ASP A 66 -5.24 7.20 3.04
CA ASP A 66 -6.17 8.09 2.34
C ASP A 66 -6.86 7.39 1.17
N TRP A 67 -6.16 6.49 0.48
CA TRP A 67 -6.76 5.61 -0.54
C TRP A 67 -7.81 4.67 0.06
N ALA A 68 -7.49 4.03 1.20
CA ALA A 68 -8.45 3.21 1.92
C ALA A 68 -9.68 4.02 2.34
N ARG A 69 -9.48 5.23 2.87
CA ARG A 69 -10.56 6.15 3.26
C ARG A 69 -11.46 6.50 2.07
N HIS A 70 -10.85 6.92 0.96
CA HIS A 70 -11.59 7.30 -0.25
C HIS A 70 -12.43 6.14 -0.81
N ALA A 71 -11.93 4.91 -0.72
CA ALA A 71 -12.63 3.70 -1.16
C ALA A 71 -13.55 3.08 -0.09
N GLY A 72 -13.74 3.71 1.08
CA GLY A 72 -14.59 3.21 2.16
C GLY A 72 -14.05 1.96 2.89
N ARG A 73 -12.74 1.70 2.83
CA ARG A 73 -12.05 0.56 3.46
C ARG A 73 -11.66 0.87 4.90
N THR A 74 -12.66 1.14 5.75
CA THR A 74 -12.49 1.65 7.13
C THR A 74 -11.55 0.80 7.99
N ALA A 75 -11.63 -0.53 7.91
CA ALA A 75 -10.75 -1.42 8.68
C ALA A 75 -9.28 -1.31 8.24
N ILE A 76 -9.02 -1.11 6.95
CA ILE A 76 -7.65 -0.93 6.41
C ILE A 76 -7.13 0.45 6.78
N GLU A 77 -7.96 1.49 6.63
CA GLU A 77 -7.60 2.85 7.03
C GLU A 77 -7.17 2.87 8.50
N ALA A 78 -8.01 2.34 9.40
CA ALA A 78 -7.73 2.31 10.83
C ALA A 78 -6.43 1.55 11.14
N TYR A 79 -6.23 0.40 10.50
CA TYR A 79 -5.01 -0.39 10.65
C TYR A 79 -3.75 0.40 10.23
N LEU A 80 -3.78 1.06 9.07
CA LEU A 80 -2.63 1.82 8.54
C LEU A 80 -2.33 3.03 9.42
N ARG A 81 -3.35 3.79 9.85
CA ARG A 81 -3.17 4.96 10.73
C ARG A 81 -2.62 4.58 12.11
N ALA A 82 -3.06 3.46 12.68
CA ALA A 82 -2.56 2.98 13.96
C ALA A 82 -1.08 2.56 13.90
N ARG A 83 -0.60 2.11 12.73
CA ARG A 83 0.79 1.68 12.53
C ARG A 83 1.73 2.86 12.26
N ASP A 84 1.27 3.91 11.56
CA ASP A 84 2.07 5.12 11.31
C ASP A 84 2.39 5.87 12.60
N THR A 85 1.45 5.93 13.56
CA THR A 85 1.67 6.61 14.85
C THR A 85 2.59 5.85 15.80
N GLY A 86 2.74 4.53 15.61
CA GLY A 86 3.67 3.70 16.39
C GLY A 86 5.13 3.87 16.01
N SER A 87 5.43 4.23 14.75
CA SER A 87 6.80 4.46 14.26
C SER A 87 7.40 5.77 14.79
N LYS A 88 6.57 6.79 15.01
CA LYS A 88 7.00 8.15 15.41
C LYS A 88 7.27 8.33 16.91
N ARG A 89 7.16 7.27 17.73
CA ARG A 89 7.26 7.34 19.21
C ARG A 89 8.57 6.79 19.80
N GLN A 90 9.58 6.47 18.99
CA GLN A 90 10.90 6.01 19.47
C GLN A 90 12.02 7.04 19.20
N GLY A 91 11.78 8.29 19.59
CA GLY A 91 12.78 9.35 19.65
C GLY A 91 12.95 9.85 21.07
#